data_AF-A0AAW7VMV4-F1
#
_entry.id   AF-A0AAW7VMV4-F1
#
_cell.length_a   1.000
_cell.length_b   1.000
_cell.length_c   1.000
_cell.angle_alpha   90.00
_cell.angle_beta   90.00
_cell.angle_gamma   90.00
#
_symmetry.space_group_name_H-M   'P 1'
#
loop_
_entity.id
_entity.type
_entity.pdbx_description
1 polymer ?
#
loop_
_entity_poly.entity_id
_entity_poly.type
_entity_poly.pdbx_seq_one_letter_code
_entity_poly.pdbx_strand_id
1 'polypeptide(L)'
;MTLPDITLTPADPILDEILTPNAAAAYLQSTRPNITKLLASGYLADLTMSSLTPLRTAGFVSAGGQLPLIQTAPAEESTDDWRKWWGDAPTLSDEDWLNAQRGDWTGAGADRIERASYLLVGLGGVITGVTRVIKAVPSGSPRKARFELELLGRLTGELKSFEKSFPERPSDEEQLFAHSLVGKRYEPRAGGSVMWL
;
A
#
# COMPACT_ATOMS: atom_id res chain seq x y z
N MET A 1 -33.95 -16.83 40.56
CA MET A 1 -32.56 -16.98 40.08
C MET A 1 -32.12 -15.57 39.69
N THR A 2 -31.31 -14.92 40.50
CA THR A 2 -30.88 -13.52 40.30
C THR A 2 -29.64 -13.48 39.43
N LEU A 3 -29.65 -12.64 38.39
CA LEU A 3 -28.48 -12.40 37.55
C LEU A 3 -27.38 -11.72 38.38
N PRO A 4 -26.10 -12.09 38.20
CA PRO A 4 -25.00 -11.43 38.90
C PRO A 4 -24.86 -9.98 38.42
N ASP A 5 -24.64 -9.07 39.37
CA ASP A 5 -24.29 -7.68 39.07
C ASP A 5 -22.93 -7.63 38.35
N ILE A 6 -22.95 -7.25 37.09
CA ILE A 6 -21.75 -6.98 36.31
C ILE A 6 -21.40 -5.51 36.51
N THR A 7 -20.40 -5.23 37.34
CA THR A 7 -19.85 -3.88 37.46
C THR A 7 -18.86 -3.67 36.33
N LEU A 8 -19.24 -2.86 35.33
CA LEU A 8 -18.33 -2.40 34.30
C LEU A 8 -17.47 -1.27 34.87
N THR A 9 -16.23 -1.59 35.25
CA THR A 9 -15.24 -0.56 35.57
C THR A 9 -14.77 0.06 34.25
N PRO A 10 -14.96 1.38 34.03
CA PRO A 10 -14.36 2.05 32.88
C PRO A 10 -12.84 1.85 32.96
N ALA A 11 -12.24 1.35 31.88
CA ALA A 11 -10.79 1.32 31.80
C ALA A 11 -10.25 2.75 31.91
N ASP A 12 -9.15 2.93 32.63
CA ASP A 12 -8.43 4.20 32.64
C ASP A 12 -8.14 4.63 31.18
N PRO A 13 -8.25 5.92 30.85
CA PRO A 13 -7.97 6.40 29.51
C PRO A 13 -6.54 6.02 29.13
N ILE A 14 -6.40 5.22 28.08
CA ILE A 14 -5.09 4.91 27.49
C ILE A 14 -4.54 6.23 26.95
N LEU A 15 -3.56 6.80 27.65
CA LEU A 15 -2.78 7.92 27.15
C LEU A 15 -1.88 7.39 26.03
N ASP A 16 -2.38 7.49 24.80
CA ASP A 16 -1.64 7.10 23.61
C ASP A 16 -0.67 8.22 23.22
N GLU A 17 0.60 8.04 23.59
CA GLU A 17 1.64 9.04 23.36
C GLU A 17 1.85 9.29 21.85
N ILE A 18 1.77 10.56 21.45
CA ILE A 18 2.10 10.97 20.09
C ILE A 18 3.62 11.04 19.96
N LEU A 19 4.19 10.18 19.13
CA LEU A 19 5.63 10.16 18.87
C LEU A 19 6.06 11.32 17.97
N THR A 20 7.29 11.77 18.15
CA THR A 20 7.95 12.62 17.16
C THR A 20 8.21 11.83 15.86
N PRO A 21 8.36 12.47 14.69
CA PRO A 21 8.68 11.77 13.44
C PRO A 21 9.95 10.90 13.50
N ASN A 22 10.96 11.32 14.28
CA ASN A 22 12.18 10.53 14.48
C ASN A 22 11.91 9.29 15.33
N ALA A 23 11.16 9.44 16.42
CA ALA A 23 10.79 8.33 17.29
C ALA A 23 9.90 7.33 16.56
N ALA A 24 8.94 7.80 15.76
CA ALA A 24 8.09 6.94 14.92
C ALA A 24 8.91 6.16 13.87
N ALA A 25 9.85 6.82 13.20
CA ALA A 25 10.75 6.16 12.25
C ALA A 25 11.61 5.08 12.92
N ALA A 26 12.18 5.38 14.10
CA ALA A 26 12.94 4.41 14.88
C ALA A 26 12.07 3.24 15.36
N TYR A 27 10.86 3.54 15.85
CA TYR A 27 9.89 2.56 16.33
C TYR A 27 9.49 1.56 15.23
N LEU A 28 9.29 2.07 14.02
CA LEU A 28 8.94 1.27 12.85
C LEU A 28 10.16 0.65 12.16
N GLN A 29 11.39 0.96 12.55
CA GLN A 29 12.61 0.60 11.82
C GLN A 29 12.50 1.00 10.34
N SER A 30 12.07 2.25 10.10
CA SER A 30 11.90 2.84 8.78
C SER A 30 12.55 4.22 8.74
N THR A 31 12.40 4.92 7.62
CA THR A 31 12.94 6.26 7.44
C THR A 31 11.86 7.31 7.62
N ARG A 32 12.22 8.53 8.06
CA ARG A 32 11.26 9.62 8.19
C ARG A 32 10.47 9.91 6.90
N PRO A 33 11.09 9.93 5.69
CA PRO A 33 10.35 10.14 4.45
C PRO A 33 9.24 9.10 4.23
N ASN A 34 9.47 7.84 4.59
CA ASN A 34 8.44 6.80 4.48
C ASN A 34 7.25 7.08 5.41
N ILE A 35 7.52 7.52 6.64
CA ILE A 35 6.47 7.90 7.60
C ILE A 35 5.69 9.12 7.09
N THR A 36 6.39 10.13 6.57
CA THR A 36 5.77 11.33 5.98
C THR A 36 4.87 10.96 4.81
N LYS A 37 5.28 10.02 3.94
CA LYS A 37 4.43 9.54 2.85
C LYS A 37 3.15 8.91 3.39
N LEU A 38 3.26 8.00 4.37
CA LEU A 38 2.10 7.31 4.94
C LEU A 38 1.09 8.28 5.57
N LEU A 39 1.58 9.28 6.32
CA LEU A 39 0.73 10.36 6.85
C LEU A 39 0.07 11.18 5.74
N ALA A 40 0.86 11.68 4.77
CA ALA A 40 0.35 12.53 3.70
C ALA A 40 -0.67 11.82 2.80
N SER A 41 -0.52 10.50 2.62
CA SER A 41 -1.47 9.67 1.89
C SER A 41 -2.74 9.33 2.68
N GLY A 42 -2.75 9.49 4.00
CA GLY A 42 -3.87 9.09 4.87
C GLY A 42 -3.88 7.63 5.30
N TYR A 43 -2.83 6.83 5.01
CA TYR A 43 -2.70 5.46 5.55
C TYR A 43 -2.32 5.45 7.04
N LEU A 44 -1.74 6.53 7.55
CA LEU A 44 -1.58 6.80 8.98
C LEU A 44 -2.35 8.07 9.33
N ALA A 45 -3.24 8.01 10.32
CA ALA A 45 -3.91 9.20 10.84
C ALA A 45 -2.95 10.11 11.62
N ASP A 46 -2.11 9.51 12.45
CA ASP A 46 -1.20 10.20 13.35
C ASP A 46 0.02 9.34 13.69
N LEU A 47 0.87 9.86 14.58
CA LEU A 47 2.08 9.18 15.07
C LEU A 47 1.90 8.59 16.47
N THR A 48 0.67 8.26 16.86
CA THR A 48 0.42 7.57 18.11
C THR A 48 0.90 6.12 18.08
N MET A 49 1.16 5.53 19.24
CA MET A 49 1.57 4.13 19.33
C MET A 49 0.48 3.19 18.81
N SER A 50 -0.81 3.49 19.02
CA SER A 50 -1.89 2.66 18.47
C SER A 50 -1.97 2.71 16.94
N SER A 51 -1.64 3.83 16.31
CA SER A 51 -1.59 3.94 14.85
C SER A 51 -0.38 3.21 14.27
N LEU A 52 0.77 3.25 14.96
CA LEU A 52 2.02 2.69 14.47
C LEU A 52 2.20 1.19 14.78
N THR A 53 1.63 0.69 15.86
CA THR A 53 1.81 -0.72 16.29
C THR A 53 1.31 -1.74 15.26
N PRO A 54 0.11 -1.58 14.65
CA PRO A 54 -0.36 -2.42 13.54
C PRO A 54 0.68 -2.57 12.42
N LEU A 55 1.31 -1.46 12.05
CA LEU A 55 2.36 -1.47 11.03
C LEU A 55 3.62 -2.16 11.55
N ARG A 56 4.05 -1.88 12.78
CA ARG A 56 5.25 -2.50 13.36
C ARG A 56 5.18 -4.03 13.37
N THR A 57 4.02 -4.59 13.69
CA THR A 57 3.80 -6.04 13.80
C THR A 57 3.43 -6.71 12.48
N ALA A 58 3.15 -5.93 11.42
CA ALA A 58 2.87 -6.47 10.10
C ALA A 58 4.07 -7.26 9.54
N GLY A 59 3.78 -8.41 8.93
CA GLY A 59 4.80 -9.29 8.36
C GLY A 59 5.59 -8.62 7.23
N PHE A 60 6.83 -9.06 7.04
CA PHE A 60 7.75 -8.53 6.02
C PHE A 60 7.79 -9.42 4.77
N VAL A 61 7.91 -8.81 3.59
CA VAL A 61 7.97 -9.49 2.29
C VAL A 61 9.27 -9.13 1.56
N SER A 62 10.01 -10.16 1.14
CA SER A 62 11.27 -10.05 0.41
C SER A 62 11.37 -11.14 -0.67
N ALA A 63 10.41 -11.23 -1.59
CA ALA A 63 10.14 -12.32 -2.54
C ALA A 63 11.30 -12.74 -3.51
N GLY A 64 12.56 -12.65 -3.13
CA GLY A 64 13.72 -13.20 -3.83
C GLY A 64 14.01 -12.52 -5.16
N GLY A 65 13.51 -11.31 -5.38
CA GLY A 65 13.56 -10.59 -6.64
C GLY A 65 12.54 -11.08 -7.68
N GLN A 66 11.48 -11.78 -7.26
CA GLN A 66 10.48 -12.36 -8.16
C GLN A 66 9.25 -11.48 -8.37
N LEU A 67 8.86 -10.69 -7.35
CA LEU A 67 7.65 -9.88 -7.42
C LEU A 67 8.01 -8.41 -7.70
N PRO A 68 7.52 -7.83 -8.80
CA PRO A 68 7.71 -6.41 -9.05
C PRO A 68 6.78 -5.60 -8.13
N LEU A 69 7.31 -4.51 -7.60
CA LEU A 69 6.57 -3.55 -6.78
C LEU A 69 6.80 -2.13 -7.30
N ILE A 70 5.72 -1.39 -7.52
CA ILE A 70 5.76 0.05 -7.76
C ILE A 70 5.80 0.77 -6.41
N GLN A 71 6.82 1.59 -6.23
CA GLN A 71 6.97 2.50 -5.10
C GLN A 71 6.28 3.83 -5.44
N THR A 72 5.14 4.10 -4.81
CA THR A 72 4.33 5.27 -5.10
C THR A 72 4.67 6.46 -4.20
N ALA A 73 3.99 7.57 -4.48
CA ALA A 73 3.94 8.78 -3.66
C ALA A 73 2.48 8.99 -3.19
N PRO A 74 2.25 9.86 -2.19
CA PRO A 74 0.89 10.26 -1.82
C PRO A 74 0.08 10.73 -3.03
N ALA A 75 -1.23 10.51 -3.00
CA ALA A 75 -2.09 10.88 -4.12
C ALA A 75 -2.10 12.39 -4.37
N GLU A 76 -1.98 12.77 -5.64
CA GLU A 76 -2.03 14.17 -6.10
C GLU A 76 -2.84 14.25 -7.41
N GLU A 77 -3.51 15.37 -7.66
CA GLU A 77 -4.25 15.56 -8.90
C GLU A 77 -3.31 15.49 -10.12
N SER A 78 -3.76 14.79 -11.14
CA SER A 78 -3.01 14.58 -12.37
C SER A 78 -3.36 15.63 -13.40
N THR A 79 -2.34 16.09 -14.14
CA THR A 79 -2.50 16.94 -15.33
C THR A 79 -2.68 16.13 -16.61
N ASP A 80 -2.65 14.80 -16.53
CA ASP A 80 -2.87 13.93 -17.69
C ASP A 80 -4.36 13.83 -18.04
N ASP A 81 -4.70 13.80 -19.33
CA ASP A 81 -6.09 13.71 -19.79
C ASP A 81 -6.77 12.37 -19.47
N TRP A 82 -5.99 11.31 -19.21
CA TRP A 82 -6.49 9.94 -19.13
C TRP A 82 -6.66 9.42 -17.69
N ARG A 83 -6.22 10.17 -16.68
CA ARG A 83 -6.39 9.80 -15.26
C ARG A 83 -6.46 11.02 -14.38
N LYS A 84 -7.25 10.91 -13.32
CA LYS A 84 -7.50 11.99 -12.37
C LYS A 84 -6.39 12.16 -11.32
N TRP A 85 -5.70 11.08 -10.96
CA TRP A 85 -4.73 11.08 -9.86
C TRP A 85 -3.39 10.45 -10.26
N TRP A 86 -2.29 11.00 -9.73
CA TRP A 86 -1.04 10.29 -9.49
C TRP A 86 -1.04 9.72 -8.07
N GLY A 87 -0.15 8.77 -7.80
CA GLY A 87 0.14 8.32 -6.44
C GLY A 87 -0.91 7.38 -5.85
N ASP A 88 -0.99 7.36 -4.53
CA ASP A 88 -1.74 6.38 -3.75
C ASP A 88 -2.32 7.02 -2.48
N ALA A 89 -3.59 6.72 -2.21
CA ALA A 89 -4.30 7.06 -0.99
C ALA A 89 -5.46 6.06 -0.77
N PRO A 90 -5.81 5.72 0.48
CA PRO A 90 -6.90 4.78 0.78
C PRO A 90 -8.26 5.32 0.32
N THR A 91 -8.44 6.64 0.37
CA THR A 91 -9.71 7.34 0.08
C THR A 91 -10.10 7.42 -1.39
N LEU A 92 -9.19 7.07 -2.31
CA LEU A 92 -9.51 7.01 -3.74
C LEU A 92 -10.55 5.91 -3.99
N SER A 93 -11.36 6.04 -5.04
CA SER A 93 -12.17 4.91 -5.52
C SER A 93 -11.26 3.82 -6.10
N ASP A 94 -11.74 2.58 -6.18
CA ASP A 94 -10.95 1.48 -6.75
C ASP A 94 -10.55 1.76 -8.21
N GLU A 95 -11.42 2.42 -8.97
CA GLU A 95 -11.13 2.85 -10.35
C GLU A 95 -10.06 3.94 -10.41
N ASP A 96 -10.20 5.01 -9.61
CA ASP A 96 -9.23 6.10 -9.56
C ASP A 96 -7.86 5.59 -9.09
N TRP A 97 -7.86 4.75 -8.06
CA TRP A 97 -6.65 4.11 -7.54
C TRP A 97 -5.98 3.26 -8.62
N LEU A 98 -6.73 2.39 -9.29
CA LEU A 98 -6.19 1.53 -10.35
C LEU A 98 -5.64 2.33 -11.52
N ASN A 99 -6.36 3.37 -11.95
CA ASN A 99 -5.92 4.25 -13.05
C ASN A 99 -4.63 5.01 -12.69
N ALA A 100 -4.46 5.43 -11.44
CA ALA A 100 -3.20 6.01 -10.98
C ALA A 100 -2.02 5.03 -11.11
N GLN A 101 -2.25 3.73 -10.89
CA GLN A 101 -1.21 2.70 -10.92
C GLN A 101 -0.84 2.21 -12.33
N ARG A 102 -1.65 2.51 -13.35
CA ARG A 102 -1.37 2.11 -14.74
C ARG A 102 -0.17 2.84 -15.36
N GLY A 103 0.28 3.94 -14.75
CA GLY A 103 1.13 5.02 -15.29
C GLY A 103 2.51 4.68 -15.89
N ASP A 104 3.29 5.73 -16.17
CA ASP A 104 4.57 5.66 -16.89
C ASP A 104 5.77 5.42 -15.96
N TRP A 105 5.90 4.19 -15.48
CA TRP A 105 6.88 3.83 -14.46
C TRP A 105 8.29 3.69 -15.01
N THR A 106 9.22 4.43 -14.42
CA THR A 106 10.66 4.32 -14.70
C THR A 106 11.28 3.10 -14.04
N GLY A 107 12.35 2.58 -14.67
CA GLY A 107 13.03 1.36 -14.19
C GLY A 107 12.22 0.07 -14.42
N ALA A 108 11.09 0.18 -15.11
CA ALA A 108 10.22 -0.94 -15.43
C ALA A 108 10.75 -1.69 -16.67
N GLY A 109 11.28 -2.90 -16.46
CA GLY A 109 11.48 -3.84 -17.56
C GLY A 109 10.14 -4.46 -17.94
N ALA A 110 9.43 -3.85 -18.90
CA ALA A 110 8.05 -4.21 -19.27
C ALA A 110 7.86 -5.73 -19.46
N ASP A 111 8.70 -6.35 -20.29
CA ASP A 111 8.66 -7.80 -20.57
C ASP A 111 8.88 -8.68 -19.33
N ARG A 112 9.61 -8.17 -18.33
CA ARG A 112 9.88 -8.91 -17.09
C ARG A 112 8.67 -8.82 -16.16
N ILE A 113 8.03 -7.65 -16.08
CA ILE A 113 6.84 -7.41 -15.26
C ILE A 113 5.65 -8.18 -15.82
N GLU A 114 5.47 -8.16 -17.14
CA GLU A 114 4.41 -8.93 -17.80
C GLU A 114 4.55 -10.43 -17.53
N ARG A 115 5.78 -10.96 -17.56
CA ARG A 115 6.07 -12.35 -17.20
C ARG A 115 5.83 -12.70 -15.74
N ALA A 116 5.87 -11.71 -14.83
CA ALA A 116 5.57 -11.92 -13.42
C ALA A 116 4.05 -12.00 -13.16
N SER A 117 3.21 -11.58 -14.13
CA SER A 117 1.74 -11.59 -14.10
C SER A 117 1.07 -10.75 -13.01
N TYR A 118 1.80 -10.36 -11.96
CA TYR A 118 1.32 -9.54 -10.87
C TYR A 118 2.22 -8.34 -10.67
N LEU A 119 1.63 -7.24 -10.21
CA LEU A 119 2.33 -6.02 -9.87
C LEU A 119 1.82 -5.51 -8.53
N LEU A 120 2.74 -5.46 -7.56
CA LEU A 120 2.46 -4.93 -6.23
C LEU A 120 2.56 -3.40 -6.27
N VAL A 121 1.79 -2.77 -5.39
CA VAL A 121 1.80 -1.32 -5.21
C VAL A 121 2.14 -1.07 -3.76
N GLY A 122 3.08 -0.18 -3.51
CA GLY A 122 3.50 0.11 -2.16
C GLY A 122 3.89 1.54 -1.92
N LEU A 123 3.60 2.02 -0.71
CA LEU A 123 3.87 3.36 -0.25
C LEU A 123 4.51 3.31 1.13
N GLY A 124 5.62 4.04 1.32
CA GLY A 124 6.28 4.15 2.62
C GLY A 124 6.72 2.84 3.27
N GLY A 125 6.97 1.79 2.48
CA GLY A 125 7.35 0.46 2.99
C GLY A 125 6.17 -0.45 3.35
N VAL A 126 4.96 -0.13 2.88
CA VAL A 126 3.76 -0.97 3.01
C VAL A 126 3.22 -1.33 1.64
N ILE A 127 2.88 -2.60 1.43
CA ILE A 127 2.16 -3.05 0.24
C ILE A 127 0.70 -2.61 0.40
N THR A 128 0.30 -1.59 -0.35
CA THR A 128 -1.03 -0.99 -0.30
C THR A 128 -2.00 -1.68 -1.23
N GLY A 129 -1.51 -2.33 -2.29
CA GLY A 129 -2.36 -3.09 -3.19
C GLY A 129 -1.63 -4.10 -4.05
N VAL A 130 -2.42 -4.97 -4.66
CA VAL A 130 -1.97 -6.03 -5.57
C VAL A 130 -2.83 -5.97 -6.82
N THR A 131 -2.16 -6.00 -7.97
CA THR A 131 -2.82 -6.00 -9.27
C THR A 131 -2.35 -7.17 -10.12
N ARG A 132 -3.22 -7.62 -11.02
CA ARG A 132 -2.86 -8.48 -12.13
C ARG A 132 -2.43 -7.61 -13.30
N VAL A 133 -1.33 -8.00 -13.94
CA VAL A 133 -0.85 -7.41 -15.19
C VAL A 133 -1.54 -8.12 -16.33
N ILE A 134 -2.36 -7.39 -17.09
CA ILE A 134 -3.03 -7.91 -18.28
C ILE A 134 -2.08 -7.88 -19.47
N LYS A 135 -1.43 -6.72 -19.69
CA LYS A 135 -0.41 -6.52 -20.72
C LYS A 135 0.40 -5.25 -20.46
N ALA A 136 1.59 -5.20 -21.05
CA ALA A 136 2.30 -3.93 -21.22
C ALA A 136 1.64 -3.09 -22.34
N VAL A 137 1.61 -1.76 -22.17
CA VAL A 137 1.15 -0.82 -23.19
C VAL A 137 2.21 0.24 -23.46
N PRO A 138 2.29 0.78 -24.70
CA PRO A 138 3.28 1.81 -25.03
C PRO A 138 3.11 3.06 -24.16
N SER A 139 4.20 3.48 -23.51
CA SER A 139 4.26 4.69 -22.66
C SER A 139 4.67 5.95 -23.44
N GLY A 140 4.99 5.83 -24.74
CA GLY A 140 5.61 6.89 -25.53
C GLY A 140 7.06 7.21 -25.17
N SER A 141 7.63 6.56 -24.15
CA SER A 141 9.04 6.72 -23.74
C SER A 141 9.70 5.36 -23.53
N PRO A 142 10.84 5.06 -24.18
CA PRO A 142 11.50 3.75 -24.04
C PRO A 142 12.04 3.48 -22.63
N ARG A 143 12.06 4.47 -21.73
CA ARG A 143 12.52 4.35 -20.35
C ARG A 143 11.40 4.15 -19.33
N LYS A 144 10.15 4.17 -19.80
CA LYS A 144 8.94 4.08 -18.98
C LYS A 144 8.10 2.91 -19.46
N ALA A 145 7.46 2.19 -18.55
CA ALA A 145 6.47 1.18 -18.91
C ALA A 145 5.13 1.56 -18.33
N ARG A 146 4.08 1.32 -19.11
CA ARG A 146 2.69 1.48 -18.74
C ARG A 146 2.02 0.12 -18.84
N PHE A 147 1.03 -0.14 -18.00
CA PHE A 147 0.39 -1.46 -17.93
C PHE A 147 -1.13 -1.34 -17.94
N GLU A 148 -1.79 -2.28 -18.61
CA GLU A 148 -3.18 -2.56 -18.33
C GLU A 148 -3.24 -3.46 -17.09
N LEU A 149 -3.94 -2.99 -16.07
CA LEU A 149 -4.00 -3.60 -14.76
C LEU A 149 -5.44 -3.91 -14.37
N GLU A 150 -5.59 -4.96 -13.58
CA GLU A 150 -6.80 -5.31 -12.85
C GLU A 150 -6.51 -5.40 -11.36
N LEU A 151 -7.40 -4.84 -10.54
CA LEU A 151 -7.26 -4.84 -9.09
C LEU A 151 -7.58 -6.25 -8.53
N LEU A 152 -6.68 -6.78 -7.70
CA LEU A 152 -6.92 -8.02 -6.95
C LEU A 152 -7.27 -7.73 -5.49
N GLY A 153 -6.66 -6.70 -4.91
CA GLY A 153 -7.05 -6.18 -3.61
C GLY A 153 -6.17 -5.02 -3.17
N ARG A 154 -6.69 -4.17 -2.28
CA ARG A 154 -5.95 -3.04 -1.72
C ARG A 154 -6.46 -2.63 -0.35
N LEU A 155 -5.68 -1.80 0.34
CA LEU A 155 -6.13 -1.06 1.51
C LEU A 155 -7.07 0.08 1.10
N THR A 156 -8.16 0.25 1.84
CA THR A 156 -9.17 1.31 1.63
C THR A 156 -9.37 2.20 2.85
N GLY A 157 -8.66 1.91 3.94
CA GLY A 157 -8.67 2.72 5.15
C GLY A 157 -7.28 2.86 5.74
N GLU A 158 -7.24 3.41 6.94
CA GLU A 158 -6.01 3.52 7.72
C GLU A 158 -5.44 2.14 8.03
N LEU A 159 -4.12 2.07 8.21
CA LEU A 159 -3.43 0.82 8.58
C LEU A 159 -3.93 0.25 9.91
N LYS A 160 -4.49 1.08 10.79
CA LYS A 160 -5.08 0.66 12.06
C LYS A 160 -6.37 -0.12 11.87
N SER A 161 -7.23 0.27 10.93
CA SER A 161 -8.49 -0.43 10.66
C SER A 161 -8.27 -1.70 9.84
N PHE A 162 -7.16 -1.77 9.09
CA PHE A 162 -6.86 -2.86 8.15
C PHE A 162 -8.02 -3.11 7.16
N GLU A 163 -8.78 -2.07 6.83
CA GLU A 163 -9.84 -2.16 5.84
C GLU A 163 -9.24 -2.43 4.46
N LYS A 164 -9.75 -3.49 3.83
CA LYS A 164 -9.32 -3.95 2.52
C LYS A 164 -10.51 -4.10 1.60
N SER A 165 -10.33 -3.71 0.34
CA SER A 165 -11.25 -4.05 -0.76
C SER A 165 -10.65 -5.19 -1.57
N PHE A 166 -11.48 -6.18 -1.89
CA PHE A 166 -11.19 -7.25 -2.83
C PHE A 166 -12.38 -7.33 -3.80
N PRO A 167 -12.21 -6.93 -5.07
CA PRO A 167 -13.29 -7.02 -6.04
C PRO A 167 -13.70 -8.49 -6.24
N GLU A 168 -14.96 -8.75 -6.61
CA GLU A 168 -15.53 -10.10 -6.73
C GLU A 168 -15.01 -10.91 -7.95
N ARG A 169 -14.18 -10.30 -8.79
CA ARG A 169 -13.75 -10.85 -10.10
C ARG A 169 -12.57 -11.83 -10.09
N PRO A 170 -11.57 -11.75 -9.21
CA PRO A 170 -10.42 -12.65 -9.24
C PRO A 170 -10.79 -14.07 -8.76
N SER A 171 -9.98 -15.05 -9.16
CA SER A 171 -10.09 -16.41 -8.61
C SER A 171 -9.82 -16.43 -7.09
N ASP A 172 -10.32 -17.44 -6.39
CA ASP A 172 -10.04 -17.61 -4.94
C ASP A 172 -8.53 -17.60 -4.64
N GLU A 173 -7.72 -18.15 -5.53
CA GLU A 173 -6.26 -18.15 -5.42
C GLU A 173 -5.68 -16.74 -5.54
N GLU A 174 -6.14 -15.95 -6.51
CA GLU A 174 -5.72 -14.56 -6.68
C GLU A 174 -6.14 -13.68 -5.48
N GLN A 175 -7.34 -13.91 -4.95
CA GLN A 175 -7.82 -13.22 -3.75
C GLN A 175 -6.99 -13.61 -2.53
N LEU A 176 -6.69 -14.89 -2.33
CA LEU A 176 -5.82 -15.36 -1.24
C LEU A 176 -4.41 -14.78 -1.37
N PHE A 177 -3.86 -14.76 -2.59
CA PHE A 177 -2.56 -14.16 -2.87
C PHE A 177 -2.56 -12.68 -2.50
N ALA A 178 -3.52 -11.89 -2.98
CA ALA A 178 -3.64 -10.47 -2.65
C ALA A 178 -3.83 -10.26 -1.14
N HIS A 179 -4.73 -11.03 -0.52
CA HIS A 179 -4.99 -10.95 0.92
C HIS A 179 -3.73 -11.23 1.75
N SER A 180 -2.90 -12.16 1.29
CA SER A 180 -1.64 -12.52 1.95
C SER A 180 -0.56 -11.44 1.84
N LEU A 181 -0.71 -10.42 0.97
CA LEU A 181 0.30 -9.39 0.72
C LEU A 181 -0.14 -8.00 1.16
N VAL A 182 -1.41 -7.62 0.93
CA VAL A 182 -1.93 -6.29 1.28
C VAL A 182 -1.82 -6.04 2.78
N GLY A 183 -1.19 -4.91 3.14
CA GLY A 183 -0.91 -4.50 4.51
C GLY A 183 0.41 -5.04 5.07
N LYS A 184 1.14 -5.89 4.34
CA LYS A 184 2.48 -6.32 4.72
C LYS A 184 3.53 -5.26 4.41
N ARG A 185 4.67 -5.38 5.07
CA ARG A 185 5.82 -4.50 4.93
C ARG A 185 6.80 -4.98 3.87
N TYR A 186 7.53 -4.04 3.29
CA TYR A 186 8.69 -4.27 2.45
C TYR A 186 9.78 -3.24 2.77
N GLU A 187 11.00 -3.45 2.23
CA GLU A 187 12.09 -2.48 2.35
C GLU A 187 12.15 -1.57 1.11
N PRO A 188 11.77 -0.29 1.19
CA PRO A 188 11.88 0.61 0.06
C PRO A 188 13.34 0.80 -0.37
N ARG A 189 13.58 0.83 -1.68
CA ARG A 189 14.91 1.06 -2.25
C ARG A 189 14.94 2.32 -3.11
N ALA A 190 16.02 3.08 -3.00
CA ALA A 190 16.28 4.17 -3.94
C ALA A 190 16.63 3.62 -5.33
N GLY A 191 16.37 4.39 -6.38
CA GLY A 191 16.84 4.07 -7.74
C GLY A 191 15.78 3.90 -8.82
N GLY A 192 14.49 4.11 -8.52
CA GLY A 192 13.43 4.11 -9.53
C GLY A 192 12.05 3.88 -8.92
N SER A 193 11.00 4.04 -9.74
CA SER A 193 9.63 3.78 -9.31
C SER A 193 9.29 2.30 -9.21
N VAL A 194 9.99 1.41 -9.95
CA VAL A 194 9.81 -0.05 -9.81
C VAL A 194 11.00 -0.68 -9.11
N MET A 195 10.71 -1.55 -8.15
CA MET A 195 11.68 -2.44 -7.50
C MET A 195 11.23 -3.90 -7.58
N TRP A 196 12.11 -4.82 -7.24
CA TRP A 196 11.83 -6.25 -7.18
C TRP A 196 12.03 -6.73 -5.74
N LEU A 197 10.96 -7.26 -5.13
CA LEU A 197 10.99 -7.87 -3.80
C LEU A 197 11.55 -9.28 -3.89
#